data_AF-A0A9F3QVB4-F1
#
_entry.id   AF-A0A9F3QVB4-F1
#
_cell.length_a   1.000
_cell.length_b   1.000
_cell.length_c   1.000
_cell.angle_alpha   90.00
_cell.angle_beta   90.00
_cell.angle_gamma   90.00
#
_symmetry.space_group_name_H-M   'P 1'
#
loop_
_entity.id
_entity.type
_entity.pdbx_description
1 polymer ?
#
loop_
_entity_poly.entity_id
_entity_poly.type
_entity_poly.pdbx_seq_one_letter_code
_entity_poly.pdbx_strand_id
1 'polypeptide(L)'
;MPLCHCAVKHSESGMERCHFLPAGGLRVFLHWKGEAEEQYQTYMKGTRCAEEICIDIAQKIGITPICFSLFALYDPQTKLWFPPNYVFDVDSGIKMTLHFRM
;
A
#
# COMPACT_ATOMS: atom_id res chain seq x y z
N MET A 1 11.48 59.01 9.92
CA MET A 1 11.63 58.87 8.46
C MET A 1 12.46 57.63 8.17
N PRO A 2 12.11 56.68 7.28
CA PRO A 2 10.82 56.22 6.75
C PRO A 2 10.46 54.77 7.20
N LEU A 3 9.26 54.31 6.83
CA LEU A 3 8.66 52.99 7.03
C LEU A 3 9.02 52.03 5.87
N CYS A 4 9.34 50.76 6.14
CA CYS A 4 9.40 49.68 5.12
C CYS A 4 8.93 48.35 5.75
N HIS A 5 7.64 48.03 5.69
CA HIS A 5 6.92 47.20 4.69
C HIS A 5 7.16 45.68 4.81
N CYS A 6 6.12 44.99 5.30
CA CYS A 6 5.93 43.54 5.09
C CYS A 6 5.83 43.23 3.59
N ALA A 7 6.49 42.16 3.16
CA ALA A 7 6.17 41.48 1.91
C ALA A 7 6.04 39.98 2.19
N VAL A 8 4.79 39.53 2.32
CA VAL A 8 4.42 38.13 2.11
C VAL A 8 4.80 37.77 0.68
N LYS A 9 5.62 36.73 0.51
CA LYS A 9 5.69 35.99 -0.74
C LYS A 9 5.16 34.58 -0.50
N HIS A 10 3.94 34.42 -0.95
CA HIS A 10 3.27 33.15 -1.22
C HIS A 10 3.95 32.43 -2.39
N SER A 11 3.81 31.09 -2.40
CA SER A 11 3.74 30.25 -3.61
C SER A 11 5.06 30.07 -4.39
N GLU A 12 5.51 28.93 -4.88
CA GLU A 12 5.06 27.54 -5.10
C GLU A 12 6.38 26.77 -5.31
N SER A 13 6.53 25.51 -4.94
CA SER A 13 6.08 24.42 -5.80
C SER A 13 6.30 23.13 -5.01
N GLY A 14 5.19 22.49 -4.66
CA GLY A 14 5.22 21.12 -4.17
C GLY A 14 5.76 20.24 -5.27
N MET A 15 6.92 19.64 -5.04
CA MET A 15 7.20 18.37 -5.69
C MET A 15 6.50 17.31 -4.85
N GLU A 16 5.16 17.30 -4.91
CA GLU A 16 4.42 16.06 -4.75
C GLU A 16 5.08 15.11 -5.74
N ARG A 17 5.84 14.13 -5.22
CA ARG A 17 6.20 12.99 -6.04
C ARG A 17 4.86 12.47 -6.52
N CYS A 18 4.54 12.75 -7.78
CA CYS A 18 3.54 12.04 -8.52
C CYS A 18 4.07 10.61 -8.59
N HIS A 19 3.81 9.83 -7.54
CA HIS A 19 3.82 8.39 -7.63
C HIS A 19 2.82 8.10 -8.73
N PHE A 20 3.34 7.87 -9.95
CA PHE A 20 2.55 7.49 -11.10
C PHE A 20 1.64 6.36 -10.63
N LEU A 21 0.38 6.68 -10.37
CA LEU A 21 -0.61 5.71 -9.94
C LEU A 21 -0.79 4.80 -11.14
N PRO A 22 -0.33 3.54 -11.08
CA PRO A 22 -0.60 2.60 -12.14
C PRO A 22 -2.12 2.51 -12.26
N ALA A 23 -2.63 2.53 -13.48
CA ALA A 23 -4.06 2.71 -13.77
C ALA A 23 -4.96 1.59 -13.20
N GLY A 24 -4.39 0.51 -12.64
CA GLY A 24 -5.09 -0.54 -11.92
C GLY A 24 -4.12 -1.42 -11.13
N GLY A 25 -4.66 -2.47 -10.53
CA GLY A 25 -3.96 -3.46 -9.71
C GLY A 25 -4.47 -3.55 -8.28
N LEU A 26 -4.07 -4.65 -7.64
CA LEU A 26 -4.26 -4.90 -6.21
C LEU A 26 -3.08 -4.30 -5.44
N ARG A 27 -3.35 -3.33 -4.57
CA ARG A 27 -2.36 -2.74 -3.65
C ARG A 27 -2.56 -3.29 -2.24
N VAL A 28 -1.48 -3.74 -1.63
CA VAL A 28 -1.46 -4.24 -0.25
C VAL A 28 -0.53 -3.36 0.58
N PHE A 29 -1.10 -2.65 1.54
CA PHE A 29 -0.39 -1.77 2.45
C PHE A 29 0.25 -2.56 3.59
N LEU A 30 1.48 -2.20 3.94
CA LEU A 30 2.25 -2.79 5.02
C LEU A 30 2.28 -1.81 6.20
N HIS A 31 1.98 -2.30 7.40
CA HIS A 31 2.00 -1.48 8.61
C HIS A 31 3.42 -1.31 9.20
N TRP A 32 4.44 -1.84 8.53
CA TRP A 32 5.83 -1.74 8.96
C TRP A 32 6.40 -0.37 8.62
N LYS A 33 6.70 0.42 9.66
CA LYS A 33 7.26 1.76 9.57
C LYS A 33 8.77 1.70 9.80
N GLY A 34 9.54 1.49 8.74
CA GLY A 34 10.94 1.96 8.73
C GLY A 34 11.00 3.49 8.59
N GLU A 35 12.19 4.07 8.45
CA GLU A 35 12.39 5.52 8.22
C GLU A 35 11.76 6.06 6.91
N ALA A 36 11.18 5.20 6.08
CA ALA A 36 10.57 5.54 4.80
C ALA A 36 9.03 5.55 4.84
N GLU A 37 8.46 6.28 3.86
CA GLU A 37 7.03 6.39 3.51
C GLU A 37 6.27 5.06 3.50
N GLU A 38 4.93 5.17 3.52
CA GLU A 38 3.97 4.05 3.42
C GLU A 38 4.43 2.98 2.43
N GLN A 39 4.83 1.81 2.94
CA GLN A 39 5.32 0.72 2.12
C GLN A 39 4.13 -0.12 1.63
N TYR A 40 3.92 -0.17 0.32
CA TYR A 40 2.87 -0.99 -0.30
C TYR A 40 3.47 -1.94 -1.35
N GLN A 41 2.81 -3.08 -1.54
CA GLN A 41 3.09 -4.04 -2.60
C GLN A 41 1.96 -4.00 -3.63
N THR A 42 2.32 -3.88 -4.92
CA THR A 42 1.34 -3.82 -6.01
C THR A 42 1.41 -5.08 -6.87
N TYR A 43 0.25 -5.65 -7.18
CA TYR A 43 0.06 -6.72 -8.14
C TYR A 43 -0.75 -6.16 -9.32
N MET A 44 -0.25 -6.30 -10.55
CA MET A 44 -0.85 -5.65 -11.74
C MET A 44 -1.73 -6.58 -12.57
N LYS A 45 -1.41 -7.88 -12.57
CA LYS A 45 -2.11 -8.87 -13.39
C LYS A 45 -2.00 -10.27 -12.80
N GLY A 46 -2.97 -11.10 -13.14
CA GLY A 46 -2.98 -12.53 -12.88
C GLY A 46 -3.77 -12.90 -11.64
N THR A 47 -3.83 -14.20 -11.43
CA THR A 47 -4.62 -14.81 -10.37
C THR A 47 -3.70 -15.22 -9.23
N ARG A 48 -4.01 -14.80 -8.00
CA ARG A 48 -3.27 -15.19 -6.79
C ARG A 48 -4.21 -15.38 -5.62
N CYS A 49 -3.94 -16.35 -4.76
CA CYS A 49 -4.67 -16.48 -3.52
C CYS A 49 -4.14 -15.53 -2.43
N ALA A 50 -4.96 -15.28 -1.41
CA ALA A 50 -4.59 -14.46 -0.27
C ALA A 50 -3.35 -15.00 0.45
N GLU A 51 -3.22 -16.33 0.56
CA GLU A 51 -2.06 -16.98 1.16
C GLU A 51 -0.76 -16.71 0.39
N GLU A 52 -0.77 -16.84 -0.95
CA GLU A 52 0.38 -16.53 -1.80
C GLU A 52 0.83 -15.07 -1.64
N ILE A 53 -0.12 -14.14 -1.57
CA ILE A 53 0.15 -12.72 -1.35
C ILE A 53 0.76 -12.49 0.03
N CYS A 54 0.21 -13.13 1.08
CA CYS A 54 0.75 -13.03 2.43
C CYS A 54 2.17 -13.58 2.52
N ILE A 55 2.44 -14.74 1.90
CA ILE A 55 3.78 -15.35 1.88
C ILE A 55 4.78 -14.45 1.15
N ASP A 56 4.43 -13.95 -0.03
CA ASP A 56 5.29 -13.06 -0.84
C ASP A 56 5.70 -11.81 -0.05
N ILE A 57 4.70 -11.16 0.59
CA ILE A 57 4.94 -10.00 1.45
C ILE A 57 5.80 -10.38 2.66
N ALA A 58 5.45 -11.45 3.36
CA ALA A 58 6.12 -11.88 4.58
C ALA A 58 7.60 -12.22 4.34
N GLN A 59 7.91 -12.91 3.25
CA GLN A 59 9.28 -13.19 2.82
C GLN A 59 10.05 -11.89 2.53
N LYS A 60 9.43 -10.94 1.84
CA LYS A 60 10.06 -9.67 1.47
C LYS A 60 10.42 -8.81 2.68
N ILE A 61 9.62 -8.85 3.74
CA ILE A 61 9.87 -8.08 4.97
C ILE A 61 10.57 -8.90 6.08
N GLY A 62 11.01 -10.13 5.78
CA GLY A 62 11.81 -10.95 6.69
C GLY A 62 11.04 -11.58 7.85
N ILE A 63 9.74 -11.84 7.70
CA ILE A 63 8.97 -12.64 8.65
C ILE A 63 9.39 -14.12 8.52
N THR A 64 9.60 -14.78 9.65
CA THR A 64 9.92 -16.22 9.68
C THR A 64 8.71 -17.06 9.24
N PRO A 65 8.89 -18.16 8.46
CA PRO A 65 7.78 -18.98 7.97
C PRO A 65 6.79 -19.48 9.04
N ILE A 66 7.27 -19.74 10.27
CA ILE A 66 6.41 -20.15 11.39
C ILE A 66 5.38 -19.08 11.79
N CYS A 67 5.64 -17.83 11.43
CA CYS A 67 4.78 -16.68 11.72
C CYS A 67 3.84 -16.35 10.56
N PHE A 68 3.92 -17.00 9.39
CA PHE A 68 3.09 -16.63 8.22
C PHE A 68 1.59 -16.73 8.50
N SER A 69 1.17 -17.75 9.24
CA SER A 69 -0.23 -17.96 9.61
C SER A 69 -0.78 -16.90 10.58
N LEU A 70 0.07 -16.05 11.14
CA LEU A 70 -0.35 -14.93 11.99
C LEU A 70 -0.80 -13.72 11.18
N PHE A 71 -0.68 -13.75 9.84
CA PHE A 71 -1.00 -12.60 9.00
C PHE A 71 -2.08 -12.93 7.97
N ALA A 72 -2.90 -11.93 7.67
CA ALA A 72 -3.97 -12.00 6.69
C ALA A 72 -4.18 -10.67 5.96
N LEU A 73 -5.04 -10.69 4.95
CA LEU A 73 -5.43 -9.51 4.17
C LEU A 73 -6.75 -8.96 4.68
N TYR A 74 -6.74 -7.67 5.01
CA TYR A 74 -7.89 -6.92 5.48
C TYR A 74 -8.31 -5.88 4.44
N ASP A 75 -9.59 -5.83 4.10
CA ASP A 75 -10.17 -4.77 3.30
C ASP A 75 -10.72 -3.65 4.20
N PRO A 76 -10.13 -2.45 4.17
CA PRO A 76 -10.61 -1.33 4.99
C PRO A 76 -11.97 -0.76 4.56
N GLN A 77 -12.39 -0.97 3.30
CA GLN A 77 -13.68 -0.48 2.82
C GLN A 77 -14.84 -1.36 3.33
N THR A 78 -14.73 -2.68 3.11
CA THR A 78 -15.77 -3.63 3.56
C THR A 78 -15.60 -4.03 5.03
N LYS A 79 -14.45 -3.74 5.63
CA LYS A 79 -14.07 -4.13 6.99
C LYS A 79 -14.03 -5.65 7.20
N LEU A 80 -13.74 -6.39 6.14
CA LEU A 80 -13.68 -7.85 6.15
C LEU A 80 -12.25 -8.36 5.98
N TRP A 81 -12.04 -9.58 6.46
CA TRP A 81 -10.81 -10.34 6.26
C TRP A 81 -11.02 -11.37 5.15
N PHE A 82 -10.00 -11.57 4.33
CA PHE A 82 -10.02 -12.63 3.33
C PHE A 82 -9.47 -13.93 3.92
N PRO A 83 -10.15 -15.08 3.68
CA PRO A 83 -9.58 -16.37 4.03
C PRO A 83 -8.38 -16.68 3.12
N PRO A 84 -7.43 -17.52 3.57
CA PRO A 84 -6.18 -17.80 2.84
C PRO A 84 -6.40 -18.37 1.43
N ASN A 85 -7.50 -19.11 1.24
CA ASN A 85 -7.89 -19.70 -0.03
C ASN A 85 -8.65 -18.74 -0.97
N TYR A 86 -8.90 -17.50 -0.57
CA TYR A 86 -9.57 -16.53 -1.44
C TYR A 86 -8.67 -16.16 -2.61
N VAL A 87 -9.21 -16.26 -3.82
CA VAL A 87 -8.46 -15.99 -5.05
C VAL A 87 -8.82 -14.61 -5.58
N PHE A 88 -7.83 -13.74 -5.69
CA PHE A 88 -7.95 -12.46 -6.36
C PHE A 88 -7.68 -12.64 -7.86
N ASP A 89 -8.64 -12.22 -8.68
CA ASP A 89 -8.41 -12.02 -10.11
C ASP A 89 -7.98 -10.57 -10.33
N VAL A 90 -6.67 -10.35 -10.48
CA VAL A 90 -6.11 -9.01 -10.62
C VAL A 90 -6.02 -8.69 -12.11
N ASP A 91 -6.81 -7.70 -12.53
CA ASP A 91 -6.75 -7.14 -13.87
C ASP A 91 -6.39 -5.64 -13.83
N SER A 92 -5.89 -5.14 -14.96
CA SER A 92 -5.53 -3.75 -15.23
C SER A 92 -6.65 -2.73 -14.98
N GLY A 93 -7.92 -3.16 -14.95
CA GLY A 93 -9.07 -2.30 -14.63
C GLY A 93 -9.47 -2.25 -13.16
N ILE A 94 -9.01 -3.18 -12.32
CA ILE A 94 -9.47 -3.31 -10.92
C ILE A 94 -8.53 -2.51 -10.02
N LYS A 95 -9.08 -1.58 -9.22
CA LYS A 95 -8.34 -0.86 -8.18
C LYS A 95 -8.80 -1.35 -6.81
N MET A 96 -8.06 -2.29 -6.24
CA MET A 96 -8.34 -2.83 -4.90
C MET A 96 -7.22 -2.44 -3.94
N THR A 97 -7.60 -2.05 -2.72
CA THR A 97 -6.66 -1.67 -1.65
C THR A 97 -6.91 -2.55 -0.43
N LEU A 98 -5.90 -3.32 -0.03
CA LEU A 98 -5.92 -4.19 1.14
C LEU A 98 -4.79 -3.82 2.10
N HIS A 99 -4.90 -4.32 3.33
CA HIS A 99 -3.88 -4.17 4.36
C HIS A 99 -3.37 -5.54 4.77
N PHE A 100 -2.06 -5.71 4.77
CA PHE A 100 -1.40 -6.86 5.37
C PHE A 100 -1.28 -6.63 6.87
N ARG A 101 -1.96 -7.45 7.68
CA ARG A 101 -2.07 -7.26 9.13
C ARG A 101 -1.98 -8.60 9.87
N MET A 102 -1.55 -8.54 11.13
CA MET A 102 -1.81 -9.59 12.11
C MET A 102 -3.26 -9.56 12.58
#